data_AF-A0A1U9R4K1-F1
#
_entry.id   AF-A0A1U9R4K1-F1
#
_cell.length_a   1.000
_cell.length_b   1.000
_cell.length_c   1.000
_cell.angle_alpha   90.00
_cell.angle_beta   90.00
_cell.angle_gamma   90.00
#
_symmetry.space_group_name_H-M   'P 1'
#
loop_
_entity.id
_entity.type
_entity.pdbx_description
1 polymer ?
#
loop_
_entity_poly.entity_id
_entity_poly.type
_entity_poly.pdbx_seq_one_letter_code
_entity_poly.pdbx_strand_id
1 'polypeptide(L)'
;MLRAARRAFTQRPYAEVTMRGIAADAGVSASLIVKRFGTKERLFNTVADFGPAADRLFAAPPAVLGRHLVLTMVRLRRENHSDPLLRVVFSLGNMDERTLLRERFREQVTARLAGLIGGERSELRAELITGQLLGLGATLSLHRPGAGEEATPELLADLYAPALQRLITGHSGHSDLPDQ
;
A
#
# COMPACT_ATOMS: atom_id res chain seq x y z
N MET A 1 15.21 8.38 -7.52
CA MET A 1 14.28 9.54 -7.49
C MET A 1 13.00 9.26 -6.73
N LEU A 2 12.07 8.42 -7.23
CA LEU A 2 10.75 8.22 -6.57
C LEU A 2 10.84 7.68 -5.14
N ARG A 3 11.79 6.77 -4.86
CA ARG A 3 12.05 6.29 -3.49
C ARG A 3 12.47 7.41 -2.54
N ALA A 4 13.41 8.26 -2.97
CA ALA A 4 13.85 9.42 -2.21
C ALA A 4 12.72 10.43 -1.99
N ALA A 5 11.93 10.70 -3.02
CA ALA A 5 10.78 11.60 -2.94
C ALA A 5 9.72 11.06 -1.96
N ARG A 6 9.38 9.75 -2.04
CA ARG A 6 8.50 9.06 -1.08
C ARG A 6 9.01 9.25 0.34
N ARG A 7 10.27 8.90 0.62
CA ARG A 7 10.87 9.08 1.96
C ARG A 7 10.76 10.52 2.44
N ALA A 8 11.13 11.50 1.61
CA ALA A 8 11.11 12.90 2.00
C ALA A 8 9.70 13.38 2.37
N PHE A 9 8.69 13.11 1.54
CA PHE A 9 7.30 13.50 1.81
C PHE A 9 6.65 12.72 2.95
N THR A 10 7.16 11.54 3.26
CA THR A 10 6.71 10.72 4.39
C THR A 10 7.29 11.18 5.72
N GLN A 11 8.52 11.71 5.73
CA GLN A 11 9.25 12.06 6.95
C GLN A 11 9.15 13.54 7.34
N ARG A 12 8.84 14.44 6.39
CA ARG A 12 8.87 15.89 6.61
C ARG A 12 7.57 16.55 6.13
N PRO A 13 7.15 17.68 6.73
CA PRO A 13 6.09 18.51 6.19
C PRO A 13 6.34 18.88 4.74
N TYR A 14 5.30 19.01 3.93
CA TYR A 14 5.43 19.32 2.51
C TYR A 14 6.30 20.55 2.31
N ALA A 15 6.06 21.65 3.04
CA ALA A 15 6.84 22.90 2.98
C ALA A 15 8.36 22.70 3.09
N GLU A 16 8.83 21.79 3.96
CA GLU A 16 10.25 21.55 4.23
C GLU A 16 10.93 20.66 3.18
N VAL A 17 10.16 19.92 2.37
CA VAL A 17 10.74 19.07 1.33
C VAL A 17 11.22 19.93 0.16
N THR A 18 12.51 19.83 -0.19
CA THR A 18 13.07 20.56 -1.33
C THR A 18 13.46 19.62 -2.47
N MET A 19 13.30 20.09 -3.71
CA MET A 19 13.71 19.33 -4.91
C MET A 19 15.21 19.02 -4.90
N ARG A 20 16.04 19.94 -4.38
CA ARG A 20 17.48 19.73 -4.20
C ARG A 20 17.78 18.64 -3.15
N GLY A 21 17.06 18.64 -2.02
CA GLY A 21 17.19 17.61 -1.00
C GLY A 21 16.84 16.22 -1.52
N ILE A 22 15.75 16.11 -2.28
CA ILE A 22 15.37 14.85 -2.94
C ILE A 22 16.45 14.41 -3.95
N ALA A 23 17.03 15.34 -4.70
CA ALA A 23 18.09 15.05 -5.66
C ALA A 23 19.35 14.51 -5.00
N ALA A 24 19.77 15.12 -3.89
CA ALA A 24 20.90 14.66 -3.09
C ALA A 24 20.67 13.24 -2.56
N ASP A 25 19.51 12.97 -1.94
CA ASP A 25 19.16 11.62 -1.43
C ASP A 25 18.99 10.59 -2.56
N ALA A 26 18.62 11.02 -3.76
CA ALA A 26 18.52 10.17 -4.93
C ALA A 26 19.85 9.94 -5.68
N GLY A 27 20.93 10.65 -5.32
CA GLY A 27 22.22 10.59 -6.02
C GLY A 27 22.16 11.14 -7.45
N VAL A 28 21.32 12.15 -7.71
CA VAL A 28 21.12 12.74 -9.05
C VAL A 28 21.14 14.27 -9.01
N SER A 29 21.21 14.93 -10.17
CA SER A 29 21.10 16.40 -10.24
C SER A 29 19.65 16.87 -10.06
N ALA A 30 19.48 18.04 -9.45
CA ALA A 30 18.16 18.66 -9.29
C ALA A 30 17.49 18.92 -10.66
N SER A 31 18.27 19.31 -11.67
CA SER A 31 17.79 19.52 -13.04
C SER A 31 17.16 18.26 -13.64
N LEU A 32 17.67 17.07 -13.32
CA LEU A 32 17.10 15.81 -13.80
C LEU A 32 15.73 15.52 -13.16
N ILE A 33 15.54 15.85 -11.88
CA ILE A 33 14.24 15.75 -11.23
C ILE A 33 13.25 16.74 -11.85
N VAL A 34 13.65 18.00 -12.05
CA VAL A 34 12.80 19.02 -12.70
C VAL A 34 12.46 18.62 -14.13
N LYS A 35 13.42 18.09 -14.90
CA LYS A 35 13.17 17.58 -16.26
C LYS A 35 12.15 16.44 -16.27
N ARG A 36 12.18 15.54 -15.28
CA ARG A 36 11.32 14.35 -15.24
C ARG A 36 9.93 14.63 -14.66
N PHE A 37 9.85 15.47 -13.63
CA PHE A 37 8.64 15.67 -12.83
C PHE A 37 8.11 17.11 -12.87
N GLY A 38 8.86 18.07 -13.41
CA GLY A 38 8.47 19.48 -13.41
C GLY A 38 8.54 20.08 -12.01
N THR A 39 7.39 20.25 -11.37
CA THR A 39 7.24 20.93 -10.08
C THR A 39 7.28 19.96 -8.90
N LYS A 40 7.55 20.50 -7.70
CA LYS A 40 7.44 19.76 -6.43
C LYS A 40 6.05 19.18 -6.23
N GLU A 41 5.02 19.95 -6.59
CA GLU A 41 3.62 19.53 -6.51
C GLU A 41 3.33 18.34 -7.44
N ARG A 42 3.79 18.38 -8.70
CA ARG A 42 3.61 17.26 -9.64
C ARG A 42 4.37 16.01 -9.17
N LEU A 43 5.56 16.18 -8.60
CA LEU A 43 6.31 15.09 -7.97
C LEU A 43 5.55 14.52 -6.77
N PHE A 44 5.00 15.37 -5.90
CA PHE A 44 4.17 14.94 -4.77
C PHE A 44 2.94 14.17 -5.24
N ASN A 45 2.22 14.70 -6.25
CA ASN A 45 1.08 14.03 -6.86
C ASN A 45 1.45 12.66 -7.45
N THR A 46 2.62 12.52 -8.04
CA THR A 46 3.12 11.23 -8.54
C THR A 46 3.43 10.26 -7.40
N VAL A 47 3.96 10.78 -6.29
CA VAL A 47 4.28 9.99 -5.09
C VAL A 47 3.01 9.57 -4.33
N ALA A 48 1.98 10.42 -4.32
CA ALA A 48 0.71 10.19 -3.65
C ALA A 48 -0.24 9.29 -4.47
N ASP A 49 0.08 8.95 -5.72
CA ASP A 49 -0.74 8.10 -6.57
C ASP A 49 -0.55 6.60 -6.27
N PHE A 50 -1.59 5.95 -5.74
CA PHE A 50 -1.65 4.52 -5.43
C PHE A 50 -2.17 3.70 -6.61
N GLY A 51 -2.77 4.33 -7.62
CA GLY A 51 -3.41 3.68 -8.76
C GLY A 51 -2.57 2.55 -9.39
N PRO A 52 -1.31 2.81 -9.79
CA PRO A 52 -0.46 1.78 -10.41
C PRO A 52 -0.18 0.57 -9.51
N ALA A 53 -0.11 0.77 -8.19
CA ALA A 53 0.07 -0.32 -7.25
C ALA A 53 -1.24 -1.11 -7.06
N ALA A 54 -2.36 -0.40 -6.93
CA ALA A 54 -3.69 -0.97 -6.83
C ALA A 54 -4.04 -1.82 -8.07
N ASP A 55 -3.72 -1.33 -9.27
CA ASP A 55 -3.95 -2.07 -10.53
C ASP A 55 -3.26 -3.43 -10.51
N ARG A 56 -1.99 -3.48 -10.08
CA ARG A 56 -1.25 -4.74 -9.98
C ARG A 56 -1.81 -5.62 -8.86
N LEU A 57 -2.14 -5.05 -7.70
CA LEU A 57 -2.69 -5.77 -6.54
C LEU A 57 -4.07 -6.37 -6.82
N PHE A 58 -4.87 -5.74 -7.66
CA PHE A 58 -6.26 -6.14 -7.96
C PHE A 58 -6.40 -6.90 -9.28
N ALA A 59 -5.30 -7.20 -9.95
CA ALA A 59 -5.26 -7.95 -11.22
C ALA A 59 -5.50 -9.46 -11.05
N ALA A 60 -6.52 -9.85 -10.27
CA ALA A 60 -6.93 -11.24 -10.09
C ALA A 60 -8.42 -11.32 -9.72
N PRO A 61 -9.12 -12.40 -10.10
CA PRO A 61 -10.51 -12.59 -9.71
C PRO A 61 -10.64 -12.86 -8.21
N PRO A 62 -11.79 -12.52 -7.57
CA PRO A 62 -11.99 -12.67 -6.13
C PRO A 62 -11.66 -14.06 -5.58
N ALA A 63 -11.88 -15.14 -6.35
CA ALA A 63 -11.62 -16.52 -5.94
C ALA A 63 -10.16 -16.81 -5.56
N VAL A 64 -9.18 -16.07 -6.11
CA VAL A 64 -7.74 -16.26 -5.84
C VAL A 64 -7.05 -14.98 -5.37
N LEU A 65 -7.82 -13.91 -5.15
CA LEU A 65 -7.31 -12.57 -4.90
C LEU A 65 -6.45 -12.51 -3.62
N GLY A 66 -6.78 -13.26 -2.57
CA GLY A 66 -5.99 -13.28 -1.32
C GLY A 66 -4.54 -13.70 -1.54
N ARG A 67 -4.31 -14.76 -2.32
CA ARG A 67 -2.96 -15.23 -2.67
C ARG A 67 -2.25 -14.22 -3.57
N HIS A 68 -2.96 -13.71 -4.57
CA HIS A 68 -2.43 -12.71 -5.49
C HIS A 68 -1.98 -11.42 -4.78
N LEU A 69 -2.77 -10.92 -3.82
CA LEU A 69 -2.45 -9.72 -3.04
C LEU A 69 -1.12 -9.86 -2.29
N VAL A 70 -0.92 -10.97 -1.57
CA VAL A 70 0.31 -11.19 -0.80
C VAL A 70 1.52 -11.34 -1.71
N LEU A 71 1.42 -12.18 -2.74
CA LEU A 71 2.50 -12.38 -3.72
C LEU A 71 2.90 -11.06 -4.38
N THR A 72 1.91 -10.31 -4.87
CA THR A 72 2.13 -9.06 -5.58
C THR A 72 2.71 -8.00 -4.64
N MET A 73 2.19 -7.87 -3.41
CA MET A 73 2.74 -6.94 -2.43
C MET A 73 4.20 -7.25 -2.11
N VAL A 74 4.53 -8.52 -1.82
CA VAL A 74 5.91 -8.92 -1.49
C VAL A 74 6.86 -8.67 -2.67
N ARG A 75 6.44 -8.98 -3.90
CA ARG A 75 7.23 -8.72 -5.11
C ARG A 75 7.44 -7.23 -5.33
N LEU A 76 6.38 -6.42 -5.28
CA LEU A 76 6.46 -4.96 -5.38
C LEU A 76 7.36 -4.37 -4.31
N ARG A 77 7.30 -4.90 -3.09
CA ARG A 77 8.17 -4.47 -1.99
C ARG A 77 9.63 -4.76 -2.28
N ARG A 78 9.96 -5.95 -2.79
CA ARG A 78 11.33 -6.31 -3.19
C ARG A 78 11.83 -5.44 -4.35
N GLU A 79 11.01 -5.27 -5.40
CA GLU A 79 11.31 -4.39 -6.55
C GLU A 79 11.56 -2.94 -6.11
N ASN A 80 10.76 -2.43 -5.17
CA ASN A 80 10.81 -1.02 -4.77
C ASN A 80 11.66 -0.75 -3.52
N HIS A 81 12.16 -1.79 -2.84
CA HIS A 81 12.76 -1.72 -1.50
C HIS A 81 11.86 -0.95 -0.50
N SER A 82 10.55 -0.99 -0.70
CA SER A 82 9.55 -0.30 0.13
C SER A 82 8.17 -0.87 -0.20
N ASP A 83 7.32 -1.01 0.81
CA ASP A 83 5.92 -1.36 0.57
C ASP A 83 5.19 -0.21 -0.17
N PRO A 84 4.46 -0.51 -1.26
CA PRO A 84 3.82 0.52 -2.07
C PRO A 84 2.64 1.21 -1.36
N LEU A 85 1.96 0.57 -0.41
CA LEU A 85 0.80 1.10 0.30
C LEU A 85 1.17 1.75 1.63
N LEU A 86 2.25 1.30 2.28
CA LEU A 86 2.63 1.68 3.64
C LEU A 86 2.81 3.20 3.88
N ARG A 87 3.06 3.97 2.82
CA ARG A 87 3.16 5.43 2.90
C ARG A 87 1.91 6.11 3.49
N VAL A 88 0.73 5.50 3.37
CA VAL A 88 -0.50 6.05 3.97
C VAL A 88 -0.43 6.09 5.49
N VAL A 89 0.31 5.20 6.14
CA VAL A 89 0.43 5.16 7.62
C VAL A 89 1.00 6.48 8.16
N PHE A 90 1.86 7.13 7.38
CA PHE A 90 2.46 8.40 7.74
C PHE A 90 1.54 9.58 7.44
N SER A 91 0.30 9.39 6.98
CA SER A 91 -0.67 10.47 6.78
C SER A 91 -1.61 10.70 7.99
N LEU A 92 -1.43 9.98 9.09
CA LEU A 92 -2.30 10.05 10.28
C LEU A 92 -2.18 11.37 11.11
N GLY A 93 -1.41 12.36 10.65
CA GLY A 93 -1.27 13.67 11.31
C GLY A 93 -2.13 14.77 10.66
N ASN A 94 -2.37 15.88 11.37
CA ASN A 94 -3.31 16.94 10.99
C ASN A 94 -2.69 18.04 10.08
N MET A 95 -2.08 17.66 8.96
CA MET A 95 -1.59 18.62 7.95
C MET A 95 -2.37 18.44 6.65
N ASP A 96 -2.68 19.52 5.93
CA ASP A 96 -3.54 19.52 4.74
C ASP A 96 -3.08 18.53 3.66
N GLU A 97 -1.77 18.41 3.41
CA GLU A 97 -1.25 17.50 2.39
C GLU A 97 -1.34 16.01 2.79
N ARG A 98 -1.47 15.72 4.09
CA ARG A 98 -1.72 14.35 4.58
C ARG A 98 -3.17 13.94 4.35
N THR A 99 -4.10 14.90 4.31
CA THR A 99 -5.50 14.65 3.93
C THR A 99 -5.59 14.13 2.50
N LEU A 100 -4.88 14.73 1.54
CA LEU A 100 -4.87 14.26 0.15
C LEU A 100 -4.37 12.80 0.02
N LEU A 101 -3.34 12.42 0.78
CA LEU A 101 -2.83 11.05 0.73
C LEU A 101 -3.85 10.04 1.28
N ARG A 102 -4.59 10.40 2.33
CA ARG A 102 -5.69 9.59 2.88
C ARG A 102 -6.85 9.45 1.91
N GLU A 103 -7.27 10.55 1.30
CA GLU A 103 -8.34 10.57 0.30
C GLU A 103 -8.00 9.69 -0.89
N ARG A 104 -6.80 9.86 -1.48
CA ARG A 104 -6.34 9.02 -2.58
C ARG A 104 -6.23 7.56 -2.20
N PHE A 105 -5.77 7.25 -0.98
CA PHE A 105 -5.73 5.87 -0.53
C PHE A 105 -7.13 5.27 -0.43
N ARG A 106 -8.08 6.01 0.17
CA ARG A 106 -9.48 5.60 0.25
C ARG A 106 -10.07 5.35 -1.14
N GLU A 107 -9.90 6.28 -2.07
CA GLU A 107 -10.46 6.18 -3.43
C GLU A 107 -9.80 5.09 -4.27
N GLN A 108 -8.47 5.11 -4.35
CA GLN A 108 -7.70 4.29 -5.30
C GLN A 108 -7.42 2.88 -4.78
N VAL A 109 -7.53 2.64 -3.47
CA VAL A 109 -7.26 1.34 -2.86
C VAL A 109 -8.52 0.78 -2.22
N THR A 110 -9.03 1.40 -1.16
CA THR A 110 -10.11 0.82 -0.35
C THR A 110 -11.43 0.73 -1.11
N ALA A 111 -11.89 1.82 -1.74
CA ALA A 111 -13.15 1.87 -2.47
C ALA A 111 -13.11 0.97 -3.72
N ARG A 112 -11.98 0.95 -4.45
CA ARG A 112 -11.78 0.03 -5.58
C ARG A 112 -11.82 -1.43 -5.15
N LEU A 113 -11.17 -1.77 -4.02
CA LEU A 113 -11.22 -3.13 -3.48
C LEU A 113 -12.64 -3.52 -3.05
N ALA A 114 -13.37 -2.62 -2.38
CA ALA A 114 -14.75 -2.85 -1.98
C ALA A 114 -15.66 -3.13 -3.20
N GLY A 115 -15.50 -2.35 -4.29
CA GLY A 115 -16.20 -2.58 -5.55
C GLY A 115 -15.83 -3.91 -6.23
N LEU A 116 -14.56 -4.31 -6.14
CA LEU A 116 -14.08 -5.58 -6.71
C LEU A 116 -14.64 -6.81 -5.95
N ILE A 117 -14.67 -6.77 -4.62
CA ILE A 117 -15.11 -7.92 -3.82
C ILE A 117 -16.63 -8.00 -3.69
N GLY A 118 -17.34 -6.86 -3.77
CA GLY A 118 -18.80 -6.79 -3.68
C GLY A 118 -19.37 -7.43 -2.40
N GLY A 119 -20.68 -7.67 -2.38
CA GLY A 119 -21.36 -8.39 -1.28
C GLY A 119 -21.53 -7.58 0.01
N GLU A 120 -22.02 -8.25 1.07
CA GLU A 120 -22.33 -7.60 2.35
C GLU A 120 -21.09 -6.96 2.98
N ARG A 121 -21.23 -5.73 3.51
CA ARG A 121 -20.16 -5.01 4.22
C ARG A 121 -18.82 -4.97 3.45
N SER A 122 -18.88 -4.87 2.13
CA SER A 122 -17.69 -4.85 1.26
C SER A 122 -16.69 -3.75 1.64
N GLU A 123 -17.18 -2.57 2.04
CA GLU A 123 -16.33 -1.47 2.50
C GLU A 123 -15.51 -1.85 3.75
N LEU A 124 -16.18 -2.35 4.80
CA LEU A 124 -15.51 -2.80 6.01
C LEU A 124 -14.52 -3.95 5.73
N ARG A 125 -14.92 -4.92 4.89
CA ARG A 125 -14.03 -6.02 4.52
C ARG A 125 -12.80 -5.52 3.75
N ALA A 126 -12.97 -4.55 2.85
CA ALA A 126 -11.86 -3.92 2.15
C ALA A 126 -10.92 -3.15 3.09
N GLU A 127 -11.45 -2.44 4.08
CA GLU A 127 -10.66 -1.78 5.13
C GLU A 127 -9.82 -2.79 5.93
N LEU A 128 -10.42 -3.92 6.33
CA LEU A 128 -9.74 -4.98 7.07
C LEU A 128 -8.65 -5.68 6.23
N ILE A 129 -8.94 -6.00 4.97
CA ILE A 129 -7.95 -6.57 4.03
C ILE A 129 -6.75 -5.61 3.89
N THR A 130 -7.05 -4.32 3.72
CA THR A 130 -6.04 -3.29 3.56
C THR A 130 -5.20 -3.13 4.84
N GLY A 131 -5.84 -3.15 6.00
CA GLY A 131 -5.16 -3.14 7.30
C GLY A 131 -4.22 -4.33 7.50
N GLN A 132 -4.65 -5.54 7.11
CA GLN A 132 -3.81 -6.73 7.15
C GLN A 132 -2.59 -6.61 6.24
N LEU A 133 -2.76 -6.14 4.99
CA LEU A 133 -1.64 -5.93 4.07
C LEU A 133 -0.65 -4.88 4.57
N LEU A 134 -1.14 -3.74 5.08
CA LEU A 134 -0.30 -2.71 5.69
C LEU A 134 0.46 -3.24 6.91
N GLY A 135 -0.20 -4.00 7.77
CA GLY A 135 0.40 -4.64 8.94
C GLY A 135 1.51 -5.62 8.55
N LEU A 136 1.26 -6.49 7.56
CA LEU A 136 2.28 -7.40 7.03
C LEU A 136 3.49 -6.64 6.46
N GLY A 137 3.24 -5.61 5.63
CA GLY A 137 4.28 -4.77 5.05
C GLY A 137 5.14 -4.05 6.10
N ALA A 138 4.50 -3.54 7.15
CA ALA A 138 5.16 -2.93 8.30
C ALA A 138 6.02 -3.96 9.06
N THR A 139 5.46 -5.11 9.42
CA THR A 139 6.15 -6.18 10.15
C THR A 139 7.40 -6.68 9.41
N LEU A 140 7.28 -6.92 8.09
CA LEU A 140 8.43 -7.31 7.25
C LEU A 140 9.50 -6.22 7.14
N SER A 141 9.14 -4.96 7.39
CA SER A 141 10.07 -3.83 7.38
C SER A 141 10.76 -3.61 8.72
N LEU A 142 10.08 -3.94 9.83
CA LEU A 142 10.63 -3.89 11.19
C LEU A 142 11.62 -5.03 11.45
N HIS A 143 11.33 -6.25 10.97
CA HIS A 143 12.14 -7.44 11.22
C HIS A 143 13.23 -7.62 10.15
N ARG A 144 14.09 -6.62 9.97
CA ARG A 144 15.17 -6.66 8.97
C ARG A 144 16.56 -6.53 9.62
N PRO A 145 17.40 -7.59 9.62
CA PRO A 145 17.15 -8.94 9.07
C PRO A 145 16.18 -9.77 9.94
N GLY A 146 15.51 -10.77 9.33
CA GLY A 146 14.59 -11.67 10.03
C GLY A 146 13.96 -12.73 9.12
N ALA A 147 13.22 -13.68 9.70
CA ALA A 147 12.68 -14.85 8.99
C ALA A 147 11.84 -14.52 7.73
N GLY A 148 11.18 -13.36 7.71
CA GLY A 148 10.42 -12.90 6.55
C GLY A 148 11.28 -12.48 5.34
N GLU A 149 12.56 -12.14 5.56
CA GLU A 149 13.52 -11.86 4.48
C GLU A 149 14.03 -13.15 3.82
N GLU A 150 14.22 -14.21 4.61
CA GLU A 150 14.64 -15.53 4.15
C GLU A 150 13.50 -16.32 3.47
N ALA A 151 12.26 -16.07 3.88
CA ALA A 151 11.08 -16.73 3.30
C ALA A 151 10.88 -16.40 1.81
N THR A 152 10.40 -17.38 1.05
CA THR A 152 9.95 -17.14 -0.33
C THR A 152 8.63 -16.35 -0.33
N PRO A 153 8.36 -15.52 -1.36
CA PRO A 153 7.06 -14.86 -1.52
C PRO A 153 5.90 -15.87 -1.50
N GLU A 154 6.12 -17.05 -2.07
CA GLU A 154 5.15 -18.14 -2.15
C GLU A 154 4.81 -18.66 -0.75
N LEU A 155 5.82 -18.92 0.10
CA LEU A 155 5.60 -19.34 1.49
C LEU A 155 4.83 -18.30 2.30
N LEU A 156 5.20 -17.02 2.18
CA LEU A 156 4.47 -15.93 2.83
C LEU A 156 3.01 -15.88 2.37
N ALA A 157 2.77 -16.07 1.07
CA ALA A 157 1.42 -16.11 0.52
C ALA A 157 0.63 -17.33 1.00
N ASP A 158 1.23 -18.51 1.05
CA ASP A 158 0.56 -19.73 1.54
C ASP A 158 0.14 -19.60 3.01
N LEU A 159 0.97 -18.96 3.84
CA LEU A 159 0.66 -18.73 5.26
C LEU A 159 -0.38 -17.62 5.48
N TYR A 160 -0.33 -16.53 4.70
CA TYR A 160 -1.11 -15.32 5.00
C TYR A 160 -2.40 -15.18 4.18
N ALA A 161 -2.42 -15.69 2.94
CA ALA A 161 -3.55 -15.54 2.03
C ALA A 161 -4.89 -16.10 2.55
N PRO A 162 -4.95 -17.22 3.30
CA PRO A 162 -6.23 -17.74 3.79
C PRO A 162 -6.99 -16.73 4.66
N ALA A 163 -6.28 -15.89 5.44
CA ALA A 163 -6.91 -14.85 6.25
C ALA A 163 -7.57 -13.76 5.39
N LEU A 164 -6.88 -13.30 4.35
CA LEU A 164 -7.42 -12.32 3.39
C LEU A 164 -8.58 -12.94 2.59
N GLN A 165 -8.44 -14.19 2.15
CA GLN A 165 -9.42 -14.86 1.31
C GLN A 165 -10.78 -15.03 2.01
N ARG A 166 -10.80 -15.23 3.33
CA ARG A 166 -12.04 -15.23 4.13
C ARG A 166 -12.78 -13.89 4.07
N LEU A 167 -12.05 -12.77 4.17
CA LEU A 167 -12.62 -11.43 4.05
C LEU A 167 -13.07 -11.15 2.61
N ILE A 168 -12.35 -11.62 1.60
CA ILE A 168 -12.70 -11.41 0.18
C ILE A 168 -13.98 -12.16 -0.18
N THR A 169 -14.08 -13.43 0.18
CA THR A 169 -15.25 -14.28 -0.12
C THR A 169 -16.45 -13.97 0.76
N GLY A 170 -16.24 -13.29 1.89
CA GLY A 170 -17.31 -12.84 2.76
C GLY A 170 -18.03 -13.99 3.46
N HIS A 171 -17.30 -15.02 3.90
CA HIS A 171 -17.90 -16.14 4.64
C HIS A 171 -18.70 -15.60 5.84
N SER A 172 -20.02 -15.58 5.67
CA SER A 172 -21.01 -15.26 6.70
C SER A 172 -20.95 -16.36 7.75
N GLY A 173 -20.16 -16.17 8.80
CA GLY A 173 -20.19 -17.03 9.98
C GLY A 173 -21.47 -16.87 10.81
N HIS A 174 -22.64 -16.83 10.17
CA HIS A 174 -23.95 -16.77 10.82
C HIS A 174 -24.92 -17.74 10.13
N SER A 175 -24.58 -19.02 10.13
CA SER A 175 -25.58 -20.08 10.21
C SER A 175 -25.12 -21.02 11.32
N ASP A 176 -26.04 -21.33 12.24
CA ASP A 176 -25.97 -22.36 13.28
C ASP A 176 -25.49 -21.89 14.67
N LEU A 177 -26.17 -20.87 15.22
CA LEU A 177 -26.53 -20.93 16.64
C LEU A 177 -27.98 -21.43 16.70
N PRO A 178 -28.26 -22.63 17.23
CA PRO A 178 -29.62 -23.04 17.49
C PRO A 178 -30.20 -22.12 18.57
N ASP A 179 -31.42 -21.61 18.32
CA ASP A 179 -32.24 -20.96 19.34
C ASP A 179 -32.29 -21.88 20.58
N GLN A 180 -31.81 -21.38 21.71
CA GLN A 180 -32.06 -21.93 23.04
C GLN A 180 -32.84 -20.91 23.85
#